data_AF-A0A9P1IKE7-F1
#
_entry.id   AF-A0A9P1IKE7-F1
#
_cell.length_a   1.000
_cell.length_b   1.000
_cell.length_c   1.000
_cell.angle_alpha   90.00
_cell.angle_beta   90.00
_cell.angle_gamma   90.00
#
_symmetry.space_group_name_H-M   'P 1'
#
loop_
_entity.id
_entity.type
_entity.pdbx_description
1 polymer ?
#
loop_
_entity_poly.entity_id
_entity_poly.type
_entity_poly.pdbx_seq_one_letter_code
_entity_poly.pdbx_strand_id
1 'polypeptide(L)'
;MRVFVVFLPLLAVFWSEGLWRKTETFRETPKIKFNGDFVIFGYASDTLLISSTYPILNSAAGEKFAPAKVAHTFGDSSIAISLEIATTKNITVSSLTYAILFDFELEDFAGSEVCVSDTITLSRSTIRTIQKSAQIRLDQSRPIENWREDVLFKLINSSRQDPKYYSMLEIQNRVVQDATWHMEMQRKSIIYLEKPSGANFEISWKFSIPEMEFTYKSGFWHLAKWAWLQYLSIYLIFYWIFQRIHRFLFENHVFFTTCCVKK
;
A
#
# COMPACT_ATOMS: atom_id res chain seq x y z
N MET A 1 24.36 45.29 10.32
CA MET A 1 24.62 44.59 9.03
C MET A 1 24.63 43.07 9.16
N ARG A 2 25.33 42.46 10.14
CA ARG A 2 25.41 40.99 10.31
C ARG A 2 24.07 40.26 10.42
N VAL A 3 23.08 40.87 11.07
CA VAL A 3 21.71 40.32 11.18
C VAL A 3 21.06 40.12 9.81
N PHE A 4 21.26 41.06 8.86
CA PHE A 4 20.70 40.96 7.51
C PHE A 4 21.35 39.83 6.70
N VAL A 5 22.64 39.57 6.90
CA VAL A 5 23.37 38.48 6.22
C VAL A 5 22.86 37.10 6.64
N VAL A 6 22.35 36.97 7.86
CA VAL A 6 21.80 35.72 8.40
C VAL A 6 20.30 35.59 8.08
N PHE A 7 19.55 36.69 8.20
CA PHE A 7 18.10 36.66 8.08
C PHE A 7 17.59 36.61 6.63
N LEU A 8 18.25 37.31 5.69
CA LEU A 8 17.83 37.31 4.27
C LEU A 8 17.91 35.91 3.63
N PRO A 9 18.99 35.14 3.82
CA PRO A 9 19.04 33.76 3.36
C PRO A 9 17.92 32.90 3.92
N LEU A 10 17.63 33.03 5.22
CA LEU A 10 16.56 32.26 5.86
C LEU A 10 15.19 32.57 5.26
N LEU A 11 14.90 33.84 4.99
CA LEU A 11 13.66 34.27 4.35
C LEU A 11 13.57 33.78 2.89
N ALA A 12 14.68 33.84 2.15
CA ALA A 12 14.75 33.31 0.79
C ALA A 12 14.52 31.79 0.75
N VAL A 13 15.09 31.03 1.69
CA VAL A 13 14.88 29.58 1.76
C VAL A 13 13.43 29.27 2.14
N PHE A 14 12.85 30.01 3.10
CA PHE A 14 11.44 29.86 3.49
C PHE A 14 10.50 30.09 2.30
N TRP A 15 10.81 31.05 1.43
CA TRP A 15 10.04 31.36 0.22
C TRP A 15 10.23 30.36 -0.91
N SER A 16 11.36 29.64 -0.96
CA SER A 16 11.73 28.80 -2.11
C SER A 16 10.93 27.50 -2.29
N GLU A 17 9.84 27.28 -1.55
CA GLU A 17 8.97 26.08 -1.52
C GLU A 17 9.66 24.71 -1.26
N GLY A 18 10.95 24.56 -1.55
CA GLY A 18 11.71 23.32 -1.45
C GLY A 18 12.00 22.85 -0.03
N LEU A 19 11.78 23.70 0.98
CA LEU A 19 11.95 23.36 2.39
C LEU A 19 10.73 22.60 2.95
N TRP A 20 9.59 22.65 2.26
CA TRP A 20 8.30 22.13 2.74
C TRP A 20 7.84 20.87 2.00
N ARG A 21 8.76 20.05 1.46
CA ARG A 21 8.39 18.77 0.84
C ARG A 21 7.81 17.81 1.88
N LYS A 22 6.47 17.76 1.95
CA LYS A 22 5.71 17.00 2.95
C LYS A 22 5.77 15.48 2.76
N THR A 23 6.11 15.03 1.56
CA THR A 23 6.15 13.61 1.19
C THR A 23 7.37 13.29 0.35
N GLU A 24 7.90 12.09 0.56
CA GLU A 24 8.95 11.50 -0.27
C GLU A 24 8.57 10.09 -0.68
N THR A 25 9.28 9.56 -1.67
CA THR A 25 9.06 8.22 -2.19
C THR A 25 10.30 7.36 -2.06
N PHE A 26 10.10 6.07 -1.85
CA PHE A 26 11.15 5.05 -1.87
C PHE A 26 10.64 3.84 -2.64
N ARG A 27 11.56 2.97 -3.05
CA ARG A 27 11.24 1.75 -3.77
C ARG A 27 11.63 0.53 -2.98
N GLU A 28 10.72 -0.43 -2.91
CA GLU A 28 10.93 -1.68 -2.19
C GLU A 28 10.09 -2.80 -2.79
N THR A 29 10.55 -4.04 -2.62
CA THR A 29 9.74 -5.25 -2.83
C THR A 29 9.13 -5.68 -1.49
N PRO A 30 7.82 -5.53 -1.27
CA PRO A 30 7.21 -5.89 0.00
C PRO A 30 7.24 -7.41 0.21
N LYS A 31 7.42 -7.80 1.48
CA LYS A 31 7.33 -9.20 1.89
C LYS A 31 5.86 -9.53 2.14
N ILE A 32 5.30 -10.44 1.35
CA ILE A 32 3.91 -10.84 1.45
C ILE A 32 3.83 -12.24 2.04
N LYS A 33 3.08 -12.38 3.14
CA LYS A 33 2.82 -13.64 3.83
C LYS A 33 1.34 -13.99 3.65
N PHE A 34 1.08 -15.25 3.31
CA PHE A 34 -0.28 -15.77 3.19
C PHE A 34 -0.60 -16.63 4.41
N ASN A 35 -1.50 -16.16 5.27
CA ASN A 35 -1.89 -16.86 6.50
C ASN A 35 -2.96 -17.94 6.29
N GLY A 36 -3.46 -18.08 5.06
CA GLY A 36 -4.55 -19.00 4.75
C GLY A 36 -5.93 -18.36 4.79
N ASP A 37 -6.06 -17.07 5.10
CA ASP A 37 -7.36 -16.41 5.23
C ASP A 37 -7.99 -16.06 3.87
N PHE A 38 -9.18 -16.61 3.63
CA PHE A 38 -9.94 -16.36 2.41
C PHE A 38 -11.44 -16.45 2.63
N VAL A 39 -12.18 -15.77 1.76
CA VAL A 39 -13.63 -15.85 1.64
C VAL A 39 -14.01 -15.89 0.16
N ILE A 40 -14.82 -16.87 -0.22
CA ILE A 40 -15.26 -17.10 -1.60
C ILE A 40 -16.77 -17.28 -1.62
N PHE A 41 -17.41 -16.56 -2.53
CA PHE A 41 -18.82 -16.63 -2.85
C PHE A 41 -18.99 -17.06 -4.31
N GLY A 42 -19.49 -18.27 -4.52
CA GLY A 42 -19.94 -18.76 -5.82
C GLY A 42 -21.44 -18.53 -5.96
N TYR A 43 -21.85 -17.67 -6.87
CA TYR A 43 -23.26 -17.47 -7.20
C TYR A 43 -23.64 -18.45 -8.32
N ALA A 44 -24.64 -19.28 -8.06
CA ALA A 44 -25.34 -20.09 -9.04
C ALA A 44 -26.74 -19.51 -9.27
N SER A 45 -27.43 -20.00 -10.30
CA SER A 45 -28.74 -19.47 -10.72
C SER A 45 -29.80 -19.45 -9.61
N ASP A 46 -29.73 -20.40 -8.66
CA ASP A 46 -30.73 -20.55 -7.59
C ASP A 46 -30.10 -20.79 -6.21
N THR A 47 -28.76 -20.86 -6.13
CA THR A 47 -28.06 -21.18 -4.89
C THR A 47 -26.77 -20.38 -4.75
N LEU A 48 -26.35 -20.18 -3.50
CA LEU A 48 -25.08 -19.57 -3.15
C LEU A 48 -24.18 -20.64 -2.55
N LEU A 49 -22.95 -20.73 -3.06
CA LEU A 49 -21.89 -21.54 -2.52
C LEU A 49 -20.93 -20.63 -1.75
N ILE A 50 -20.68 -20.94 -0.48
CA ILE A 50 -19.77 -20.17 0.37
C ILE A 50 -18.62 -21.08 0.79
N SER A 51 -17.39 -20.60 0.63
CA SER A 51 -16.21 -21.26 1.18
C SER A 51 -15.33 -20.24 1.87
N SER A 52 -15.01 -20.46 3.13
CA SER A 52 -14.17 -19.53 3.90
C SER A 52 -13.39 -20.24 4.99
N THR A 53 -12.35 -19.59 5.51
CA THR A 53 -11.64 -20.02 6.72
C THR A 53 -12.33 -19.62 8.02
N TYR A 54 -13.27 -18.68 7.97
CA TYR A 54 -13.90 -18.14 9.18
C TYR A 54 -15.03 -19.04 9.69
N PRO A 55 -14.92 -19.60 10.91
CA PRO A 55 -15.88 -20.57 11.44
C PRO A 55 -17.27 -19.96 11.62
N ILE A 56 -17.35 -18.66 11.94
CA ILE A 56 -18.60 -17.94 12.17
C ILE A 56 -19.40 -17.86 10.87
N LEU A 57 -18.75 -17.49 9.76
CA LEU A 57 -19.38 -17.48 8.44
C LEU A 57 -19.78 -18.89 8.00
N ASN A 58 -18.91 -19.88 8.24
CA ASN A 58 -19.19 -21.27 7.88
C ASN A 58 -20.40 -21.84 8.63
N SER A 59 -20.53 -21.52 9.93
CA SER A 59 -21.67 -21.93 10.75
C SER A 59 -22.98 -21.29 10.29
N ALA A 60 -22.94 -20.01 9.87
CA ALA A 60 -24.10 -19.30 9.36
C ALA A 60 -24.50 -19.74 7.94
N ALA A 61 -23.54 -20.21 7.14
CA ALA A 61 -23.79 -20.71 5.79
C ALA A 61 -24.55 -22.05 5.78
N GLY A 62 -24.38 -22.90 6.79
CA GLY A 62 -25.09 -24.18 6.91
C GLY A 62 -24.90 -25.05 5.67
N GLU A 63 -26.00 -25.42 5.01
CA GLU A 63 -25.97 -26.25 3.79
C GLU A 63 -25.34 -25.58 2.55
N LYS A 64 -25.13 -24.26 2.60
CA LYS A 64 -24.49 -23.49 1.51
C LYS A 64 -22.96 -23.54 1.59
N PHE A 65 -22.41 -24.07 2.68
CA PHE A 65 -20.97 -24.17 2.89
C PHE A 65 -20.38 -25.31 2.07
N ALA A 66 -19.30 -25.01 1.34
CA ALA A 66 -18.48 -26.00 0.66
C ALA A 66 -17.05 -25.97 1.23
N PRO A 67 -16.55 -27.08 1.79
CA PRO A 67 -15.19 -27.13 2.31
C PRO A 67 -14.19 -27.04 1.16
N ALA A 68 -13.10 -26.33 1.39
CA ALA A 68 -12.03 -26.18 0.42
C ALA A 68 -10.67 -26.56 1.02
N LYS A 69 -9.85 -27.22 0.20
CA LYS A 69 -8.46 -27.53 0.52
C LYS A 69 -7.57 -26.47 -0.10
N VAL A 70 -6.75 -25.82 0.72
CA VAL A 70 -5.78 -24.80 0.29
C VAL A 70 -4.39 -25.42 0.25
N ALA A 71 -3.67 -25.18 -0.83
CA ALA A 71 -2.22 -25.36 -0.89
C ALA A 71 -1.58 -24.07 -1.40
N HIS A 72 -0.40 -23.75 -0.89
CA HIS A 72 0.34 -22.57 -1.30
C HIS A 72 1.82 -22.90 -1.42
N THR A 73 2.47 -22.26 -2.38
CA THR A 73 3.91 -22.36 -2.63
C THR A 73 4.47 -20.95 -2.75
N PHE A 74 5.44 -20.64 -1.91
CA PHE A 74 6.20 -19.40 -2.00
C PHE A 74 7.45 -19.62 -2.86
N GLY A 75 7.65 -18.76 -3.84
CA GLY A 75 8.95 -18.51 -4.45
C GLY A 75 9.43 -17.11 -4.08
N ASP A 76 10.67 -16.78 -4.43
CA ASP A 76 11.33 -15.53 -4.01
C ASP A 76 10.53 -14.26 -4.33
N SER A 77 9.88 -14.22 -5.49
CA SER A 77 9.07 -13.07 -5.96
C SER A 77 7.71 -13.48 -6.54
N SER A 78 7.28 -14.71 -6.24
CA SER A 78 6.01 -15.23 -6.74
C SER A 78 5.32 -16.09 -5.71
N ILE A 79 4.00 -15.96 -5.62
CA ILE A 79 3.16 -16.76 -4.73
C ILE A 79 2.19 -17.55 -5.60
N ALA A 80 2.22 -18.87 -5.48
CA ALA A 80 1.23 -19.74 -6.12
C ALA A 80 0.28 -20.27 -5.04
N ILE A 81 -1.03 -20.09 -5.22
CA ILE A 81 -2.07 -20.59 -4.32
C ILE A 81 -2.99 -21.47 -5.15
N SER A 82 -3.19 -22.71 -4.74
CA SER A 82 -4.20 -23.60 -5.32
C SER A 82 -5.27 -23.91 -4.28
N LEU A 83 -6.52 -23.79 -4.70
CA LEU A 83 -7.69 -24.06 -3.89
C LEU A 83 -8.56 -25.08 -4.60
N GLU A 84 -8.86 -26.16 -3.89
CA GLU A 84 -9.77 -27.20 -4.36
C GLU A 84 -11.04 -27.19 -3.51
N ILE A 85 -12.15 -26.75 -4.10
CA ILE A 85 -13.46 -26.69 -3.46
C ILE A 85 -14.21 -27.99 -3.75
N ALA A 86 -14.48 -28.74 -2.68
CA ALA A 86 -15.25 -29.98 -2.77
C ALA A 86 -16.72 -29.64 -3.01
N THR A 87 -17.20 -29.94 -4.21
CA THR A 87 -18.56 -29.64 -4.65
C THR A 87 -19.39 -30.92 -4.61
N THR A 88 -20.25 -31.06 -3.60
CA THR A 88 -21.06 -32.28 -3.37
C THR A 88 -22.28 -32.39 -4.29
N LYS A 89 -22.70 -31.29 -4.91
CA LYS A 89 -23.86 -31.21 -5.83
C LYS A 89 -23.39 -30.69 -7.19
N ASN A 90 -23.92 -31.18 -8.31
CA ASN A 90 -23.65 -30.65 -9.67
C ASN A 90 -24.23 -29.24 -9.86
N ILE A 91 -23.68 -28.26 -9.14
CA ILE A 91 -24.10 -26.86 -9.19
C ILE A 91 -23.36 -26.20 -10.35
N THR A 92 -24.10 -25.42 -11.14
CA THR A 92 -23.58 -24.56 -12.20
C THR A 92 -23.32 -23.18 -11.64
N VAL A 93 -22.06 -22.85 -11.39
CA VAL A 93 -21.65 -21.53 -10.88
C VAL A 93 -21.63 -20.54 -12.06
N SER A 94 -22.36 -19.43 -11.95
CA SER A 94 -22.40 -18.37 -12.95
C SER A 94 -21.37 -17.27 -12.68
N SER A 95 -21.13 -16.95 -11.41
CA SER A 95 -20.09 -16.00 -11.02
C SER A 95 -19.42 -16.41 -9.72
N LEU A 96 -18.15 -16.07 -9.61
CA LEU A 96 -17.34 -16.35 -8.44
C LEU A 96 -16.67 -15.07 -7.99
N THR A 97 -16.99 -14.65 -6.78
CA THR A 97 -16.37 -13.51 -6.13
C THR A 97 -15.50 -14.03 -4.99
N TYR A 98 -14.26 -13.58 -4.91
CA TYR A 98 -13.33 -14.00 -3.87
C TYR A 98 -12.63 -12.80 -3.24
N ALA A 99 -12.29 -12.95 -1.96
CA ALA A 99 -11.43 -12.08 -1.18
C ALA A 99 -10.36 -12.95 -0.51
N ILE A 100 -9.10 -12.68 -0.80
CA ILE A 100 -7.94 -13.37 -0.20
C ILE A 100 -7.15 -12.34 0.59
N LEU A 101 -6.85 -12.67 1.84
CA LEU A 101 -6.12 -11.79 2.74
C LEU A 101 -4.64 -12.19 2.81
N PHE A 102 -3.80 -11.17 2.89
CA PHE A 102 -2.36 -11.31 3.00
C PHE A 102 -1.85 -10.35 4.06
N ASP A 103 -0.85 -10.78 4.80
CA ASP A 103 -0.05 -9.87 5.63
C ASP A 103 1.09 -9.35 4.76
N PHE A 104 1.18 -8.03 4.59
CA PHE A 104 2.35 -7.43 3.96
C PHE A 104 3.22 -6.75 5.01
N GLU A 105 4.53 -6.80 4.77
CA GLU A 105 5.54 -6.20 5.62
C GLU A 105 6.57 -5.51 4.74
N LEU A 106 6.91 -4.27 5.10
CA LEU A 106 7.99 -3.51 4.51
C LEU A 106 9.19 -3.59 5.46
N GLU A 107 10.40 -3.47 4.95
CA GLU A 107 11.62 -3.61 5.74
C GLU A 107 11.77 -2.50 6.79
N ASP A 108 11.50 -1.26 6.38
CA ASP A 108 11.64 -0.07 7.22
C ASP A 108 10.31 0.40 7.84
N PHE A 109 9.17 -0.15 7.42
CA PHE A 109 7.84 0.33 7.80
C PHE A 109 6.93 -0.75 8.36
N ALA A 110 5.89 -0.32 9.08
CA ALA A 110 4.89 -1.19 9.68
C ALA A 110 4.19 -2.06 8.63
N GLY A 111 3.98 -3.34 8.96
CA GLY A 111 3.15 -4.24 8.18
C GLY A 111 1.65 -3.98 8.37
N SER A 112 0.83 -4.44 7.42
CA SER A 112 -0.63 -4.40 7.53
C SER A 112 -1.24 -5.58 6.77
N GLU A 113 -2.45 -5.95 7.15
CA GLU A 113 -3.25 -6.90 6.40
C GLU A 113 -3.84 -6.18 5.17
N VAL A 114 -3.77 -6.84 4.02
CA VAL A 114 -4.31 -6.37 2.75
C VAL A 114 -5.17 -7.45 2.12
N CYS A 115 -6.18 -7.02 1.37
CA CYS A 115 -7.12 -7.90 0.71
C CYS A 115 -7.01 -7.76 -0.81
N VAL A 116 -6.88 -8.88 -1.51
CA VAL A 116 -7.09 -8.99 -2.95
C VAL A 116 -8.50 -9.50 -3.19
N SER A 117 -9.30 -8.75 -3.94
CA SER A 117 -10.62 -9.20 -4.35
C SER A 117 -10.86 -9.07 -5.86
N ASP A 118 -11.64 -9.98 -6.43
CA ASP A 118 -12.15 -9.87 -7.80
C ASP A 118 -13.42 -10.72 -7.98
N THR A 119 -14.15 -10.43 -9.04
CA THR A 119 -15.30 -11.22 -9.49
C THR A 119 -15.04 -11.79 -10.87
N ILE A 120 -15.13 -13.10 -10.98
CA ILE A 120 -14.99 -13.86 -12.22
C ILE A 120 -16.38 -14.28 -12.68
N THR A 121 -16.78 -13.88 -13.88
CA THR A 121 -18.01 -14.37 -14.52
C THR A 121 -17.69 -15.59 -15.37
N LEU A 122 -18.44 -16.66 -15.18
CA LEU A 122 -18.30 -17.91 -15.92
C LEU A 122 -19.36 -17.95 -17.02
N SER A 123 -18.90 -17.96 -18.26
CA SER A 123 -19.80 -18.03 -19.43
C SER A 123 -20.36 -19.42 -19.68
N ARG A 124 -19.69 -20.47 -19.15
CA ARG A 124 -20.07 -21.88 -19.33
C ARG A 124 -20.05 -22.63 -18.01
N SER A 125 -21.03 -23.51 -17.83
CA SER A 125 -21.18 -24.35 -16.63
C SER A 125 -20.24 -25.55 -16.56
N THR A 126 -19.51 -25.86 -17.65
CA THR A 126 -18.53 -26.96 -17.73
C THR A 126 -17.15 -26.57 -17.20
N ILE A 127 -16.90 -25.27 -16.98
CA ILE A 127 -15.63 -24.78 -16.45
C ILE A 127 -15.55 -25.15 -14.97
N ARG A 128 -14.50 -25.89 -14.62
CA ARG A 128 -14.25 -26.36 -13.25
C ARG A 128 -12.85 -26.01 -12.76
N THR A 129 -11.92 -25.74 -13.67
CA THR A 129 -10.57 -25.30 -13.32
C THR A 129 -10.33 -23.88 -13.83
N ILE A 130 -9.92 -22.99 -12.93
CA ILE A 130 -9.60 -21.60 -13.22
C ILE A 130 -8.13 -21.38 -12.87
N GLN A 131 -7.33 -20.98 -13.84
CA GLN A 131 -5.97 -20.54 -13.59
C GLN A 131 -5.85 -19.05 -13.83
N LYS A 132 -5.49 -18.31 -12.79
CA LYS A 132 -5.34 -16.86 -12.84
C LYS A 132 -3.92 -16.47 -12.53
N SER A 133 -3.29 -15.74 -13.45
CA SER A 133 -1.98 -15.15 -13.23
C SER A 133 -2.09 -13.63 -13.20
N ALA A 134 -1.48 -12.98 -12.22
CA ALA A 134 -1.48 -11.53 -12.13
C ALA A 134 -0.23 -11.00 -11.43
N GLN A 135 0.11 -9.75 -11.72
CA GLN A 135 1.08 -8.98 -10.97
C GLN A 135 0.34 -8.26 -9.86
N ILE A 136 0.81 -8.38 -8.63
CA ILE A 136 0.24 -7.64 -7.50
C ILE A 136 0.82 -6.24 -7.49
N ARG A 137 -0.03 -5.23 -7.25
CA ARG A 137 0.41 -3.91 -6.80
C ARG A 137 -0.32 -3.48 -5.55
N LEU A 138 0.38 -2.77 -4.68
CA LEU A 138 -0.22 -2.08 -3.54
C LEU A 138 -0.55 -0.66 -3.96
N ASP A 139 -1.83 -0.33 -3.90
CA ASP A 139 -2.33 1.02 -4.06
C ASP A 139 -2.46 1.67 -2.67
N GLN A 140 -1.85 2.84 -2.52
CA GLN A 140 -1.71 3.54 -1.26
C GLN A 140 -2.69 4.71 -1.22
N SER A 141 -3.67 4.65 -0.31
CA SER A 141 -4.66 5.73 -0.18
C SER A 141 -4.13 6.95 0.57
N ARG A 142 -3.17 6.76 1.49
CA ARG A 142 -2.58 7.84 2.30
C ARG A 142 -1.08 7.61 2.49
N PRO A 143 -0.24 8.66 2.48
CA PRO A 143 1.18 8.55 2.78
C PRO A 143 1.42 7.91 4.15
N ILE A 144 2.47 7.09 4.27
CA ILE A 144 2.85 6.47 5.56
C ILE A 144 3.22 7.58 6.55
N GLU A 145 2.56 7.61 7.70
CA GLU A 145 2.76 8.68 8.69
C GLU A 145 3.86 8.35 9.70
N ASN A 146 3.90 7.11 10.18
CA ASN A 146 4.76 6.72 11.30
C ASN A 146 5.90 5.82 10.85
N TRP A 147 7.11 6.19 11.29
CA TRP A 147 8.30 5.35 11.22
C TRP A 147 8.18 4.28 12.31
N ARG A 148 7.77 3.07 11.91
CA ARG A 148 7.82 1.84 12.72
C ARG A 148 6.87 1.80 13.93
N GLU A 149 5.56 1.76 13.67
CA GLU A 149 4.60 1.22 14.63
C GLU A 149 4.45 -0.29 14.39
N ASP A 150 4.84 -1.13 15.35
CA ASP A 150 4.82 -2.60 15.23
C ASP A 150 3.40 -3.20 15.23
N VAL A 151 2.35 -2.39 15.12
CA VAL A 151 0.97 -2.87 15.14
C VAL A 151 0.51 -3.15 13.72
N LEU A 152 0.51 -4.44 13.36
CA LEU A 152 -0.08 -4.90 12.11
C LEU A 152 -1.58 -4.57 12.12
N PHE A 153 -1.98 -3.63 11.26
CA PHE A 153 -3.39 -3.28 11.10
C PHE A 153 -4.13 -4.49 10.51
N LYS A 154 -5.14 -5.00 11.22
CA LYS A 154 -5.99 -6.10 10.75
C LYS A 154 -7.27 -5.57 10.14
N LEU A 155 -7.52 -5.93 8.88
CA LEU A 155 -8.72 -5.59 8.14
C LEU A 155 -9.92 -6.42 8.65
N ILE A 156 -9.69 -7.68 9.01
CA ILE A 156 -10.72 -8.57 9.54
C ILE A 156 -10.39 -8.95 10.99
N ASN A 157 -11.28 -8.55 11.90
CA ASN A 157 -11.24 -9.05 13.26
C ASN A 157 -11.91 -10.43 13.34
N SER A 158 -11.10 -11.47 13.52
CA SER A 158 -11.56 -12.86 13.66
C SER A 158 -12.38 -13.14 14.93
N SER A 159 -12.35 -12.24 15.92
CA SER A 159 -13.07 -12.41 17.19
C SER A 159 -14.55 -11.98 17.12
N ARG A 160 -14.99 -11.36 16.02
CA ARG A 160 -16.31 -10.74 15.93
C ARG A 160 -17.39 -11.78 15.60
N GLN A 161 -18.43 -11.87 16.43
CA GLN A 161 -19.47 -12.91 16.33
C GLN A 161 -20.55 -12.69 15.27
N ASP A 162 -20.52 -11.58 14.51
CA ASP A 162 -21.55 -11.27 13.51
C ASP A 162 -21.21 -11.88 12.14
N PRO A 163 -22.04 -12.78 11.57
CA PRO A 163 -21.81 -13.35 10.25
C PRO A 163 -21.81 -12.30 9.13
N LYS A 164 -22.62 -11.22 9.25
CA LYS A 164 -22.68 -10.17 8.23
C LYS A 164 -21.37 -9.42 8.09
N TYR A 165 -20.58 -9.37 9.16
CA TYR A 165 -19.24 -8.79 9.14
C TYR A 165 -18.36 -9.50 8.11
N TYR A 166 -18.49 -10.80 7.91
CA TYR A 166 -17.67 -11.55 6.94
C TYR A 166 -18.27 -11.57 5.52
N SER A 167 -19.35 -10.82 5.28
CA SER A 167 -19.93 -10.73 3.94
C SER A 167 -18.99 -10.01 2.96
N MET A 168 -19.02 -10.42 1.69
CA MET A 168 -18.16 -9.83 0.66
C MET A 168 -18.32 -8.31 0.55
N LEU A 169 -19.57 -7.83 0.65
CA LEU A 169 -19.89 -6.42 0.56
C LEU A 169 -19.23 -5.63 1.71
N GLU A 170 -19.31 -6.14 2.93
CA GLU A 170 -18.74 -5.47 4.10
C GLU A 170 -17.20 -5.50 4.10
N ILE A 171 -16.60 -6.57 3.56
CA ILE A 171 -15.15 -6.64 3.35
C ILE A 171 -14.73 -5.56 2.34
N GLN A 172 -15.43 -5.46 1.21
CA GLN A 172 -15.13 -4.45 0.18
C GLN A 172 -15.31 -3.02 0.71
N ASN A 173 -16.36 -2.76 1.48
CA ASN A 173 -16.57 -1.45 2.10
C ASN A 173 -15.40 -1.05 3.01
N ARG A 174 -14.90 -1.98 3.84
CA ARG A 174 -13.75 -1.74 4.73
C ARG A 174 -12.44 -1.54 3.97
N VAL A 175 -12.23 -2.29 2.89
CA VAL A 175 -11.08 -2.09 2.00
C VAL A 175 -11.06 -0.67 1.42
N VAL A 176 -12.22 -0.11 1.08
CA VAL A 176 -12.30 1.23 0.50
C VAL A 176 -12.23 2.34 1.57
N GLN A 177 -12.80 2.11 2.75
CA GLN A 177 -12.97 3.16 3.77
C GLN A 177 -11.86 3.19 4.82
N ASP A 178 -11.46 2.02 5.32
CA ASP A 178 -10.61 1.88 6.51
C ASP A 178 -9.18 1.47 6.15
N ALA A 179 -9.00 0.71 5.07
CA ALA A 179 -7.68 0.23 4.68
C ALA A 179 -6.81 1.38 4.14
N THR A 180 -5.59 1.50 4.67
CA THR A 180 -4.59 2.42 4.10
C THR A 180 -4.04 1.89 2.78
N TRP A 181 -4.10 0.58 2.61
CA TRP A 181 -3.50 -0.19 1.54
C TRP A 181 -4.54 -1.05 0.86
N HIS A 182 -4.60 -0.97 -0.45
CA HIS A 182 -5.43 -1.83 -1.28
C HIS A 182 -4.52 -2.66 -2.19
N MET A 183 -4.80 -3.95 -2.33
CA MET A 183 -4.00 -4.83 -3.17
C MET A 183 -4.71 -5.05 -4.50
N GLU A 184 -4.18 -4.42 -5.54
CA GLU A 184 -4.70 -4.47 -6.89
C GLU A 184 -4.00 -5.55 -7.73
N MET A 185 -4.77 -6.27 -8.54
CA MET A 185 -4.22 -7.17 -9.55
C MET A 185 -4.04 -6.45 -10.88
N GLN A 186 -2.80 -6.33 -11.33
CA GLN A 186 -2.43 -5.77 -12.62
C GLN A 186 -1.94 -6.86 -13.58
N ARG A 187 -2.00 -6.59 -14.88
CA ARG A 187 -1.59 -7.53 -15.96
C ARG A 187 -2.22 -8.93 -15.78
N LYS A 188 -3.52 -8.95 -15.49
CA LYS A 188 -4.27 -10.18 -15.22
C LYS A 188 -4.43 -11.03 -16.49
N SER A 189 -4.19 -12.33 -16.35
CA SER A 189 -4.46 -13.36 -17.34
C SER A 189 -5.27 -14.46 -16.67
N ILE A 190 -6.34 -14.91 -17.34
CA ILE A 190 -7.24 -15.95 -16.83
C ILE A 190 -7.40 -17.02 -17.90
N ILE A 191 -7.20 -18.27 -17.50
CA ILE A 191 -7.38 -19.46 -18.33
C ILE A 191 -8.46 -20.31 -17.70
N TYR A 192 -9.43 -20.70 -18.52
CA TYR A 192 -10.52 -21.59 -18.13
C TYR A 192 -10.26 -22.98 -18.69
N LEU A 193 -10.36 -23.99 -17.83
CA LEU A 193 -10.19 -25.39 -18.18
C LEU A 193 -11.47 -26.13 -17.81
N GLU A 194 -12.00 -26.86 -18.78
CA GLU A 194 -13.18 -27.70 -18.62
C GLU A 194 -12.76 -29.06 -18.01
N LYS A 195 -13.51 -29.53 -17.02
CA LYS A 195 -13.37 -30.89 -16.46
C LYS A 195 -14.74 -31.60 -16.48
N PRO A 196 -14.76 -32.95 -16.45
CA PRO A 196 -16.00 -33.71 -16.43
C PRO A 196 -16.93 -33.29 -15.27
N SER A 197 -18.23 -33.43 -15.53
CA SER A 197 -19.30 -33.16 -14.55
C SER A 197 -19.11 -34.03 -13.31
N GLY A 198 -18.95 -33.41 -12.14
CA GLY A 198 -18.69 -34.07 -10.86
C GLY A 198 -17.26 -33.93 -10.32
N ALA A 199 -16.34 -33.31 -11.07
CA ALA A 199 -15.02 -32.98 -10.56
C ALA A 199 -15.06 -31.78 -9.58
N ASN A 200 -14.16 -31.81 -8.59
CA ASN A 200 -13.95 -30.68 -7.67
C ASN A 200 -13.58 -29.41 -8.45
N PHE A 201 -13.98 -28.27 -7.89
CA PHE A 201 -13.70 -26.98 -8.49
C PHE A 201 -12.30 -26.53 -8.05
N GLU A 202 -11.41 -26.27 -9.00
CA GLU A 202 -10.01 -25.96 -8.73
C GLU A 202 -9.70 -24.53 -9.18
N ILE A 203 -9.21 -23.71 -8.27
CA ILE A 203 -8.78 -22.34 -8.57
C ILE A 203 -7.31 -22.22 -8.23
N SER A 204 -6.48 -21.91 -9.21
CA SER A 204 -5.08 -21.64 -9.00
C SER A 204 -4.77 -20.18 -9.30
N TRP A 205 -4.23 -19.47 -8.33
CA TRP A 205 -3.69 -18.13 -8.49
C TRP A 205 -2.17 -18.19 -8.53
N LYS A 206 -1.57 -17.51 -9.50
CA LYS A 206 -0.13 -17.26 -9.56
C LYS A 206 0.10 -15.76 -9.54
N PHE A 207 0.59 -15.28 -8.42
CA PHE A 207 0.87 -13.87 -8.22
C PHE A 207 2.37 -13.59 -8.35
N SER A 208 2.72 -12.53 -9.06
CA SER A 208 4.09 -12.00 -9.12
C SER A 208 4.17 -10.68 -8.34
N ILE A 209 5.20 -10.55 -7.50
CA ILE A 209 5.43 -9.39 -6.65
C ILE A 209 6.59 -8.58 -7.25
N PRO A 210 6.32 -7.41 -7.83
CA PRO A 210 7.35 -6.52 -8.36
C PRO A 210 7.91 -5.60 -7.26
N GLU A 211 8.98 -4.90 -7.60
CA GLU A 211 9.40 -3.69 -6.88
C GLU A 211 8.38 -2.58 -7.10
N MET A 212 8.01 -1.88 -6.03
CA MET A 212 6.97 -0.85 -6.02
C MET A 212 7.47 0.42 -5.35
N GLU A 213 6.84 1.55 -5.70
CA GLU A 213 7.14 2.85 -5.12
C GLU A 213 6.11 3.18 -4.03
N PHE A 214 6.60 3.55 -2.86
CA PHE A 214 5.80 3.86 -1.69
C PHE A 214 6.04 5.31 -1.28
N THR A 215 4.98 5.99 -0.81
CA THR A 215 5.04 7.38 -0.36
C THR A 215 4.98 7.46 1.15
N TYR A 216 5.88 8.22 1.77
CA TYR A 216 5.89 8.45 3.21
C TYR A 216 5.93 9.95 3.53
N LYS A 217 5.46 10.32 4.72
CA LYS A 217 5.53 11.70 5.21
C LYS A 217 6.93 12.00 5.72
N SER A 218 7.49 13.12 5.25
CA SER A 218 8.79 13.59 5.68
C SER A 218 8.73 14.03 7.16
N GLY A 219 9.50 13.37 8.02
CA GLY A 219 9.64 13.77 9.42
C GLY A 219 10.41 15.08 9.60
N PHE A 220 10.30 15.69 10.78
CA PHE A 220 10.99 16.96 11.11
C PHE A 220 12.50 16.89 10.87
N TRP A 221 13.16 15.82 11.31
CA TRP A 221 14.61 15.66 11.17
C TRP A 221 15.05 15.52 9.71
N HIS A 222 14.22 14.88 8.89
CA HIS A 222 14.47 14.75 7.47
C HIS A 222 14.35 16.10 6.76
N LEU A 223 13.31 16.87 7.08
CA LEU A 223 13.15 18.24 6.60
C LEU A 223 14.31 19.14 7.06
N ALA A 224 14.72 19.04 8.33
CA ALA A 224 15.84 19.80 8.86
C ALA A 224 17.15 19.49 8.12
N LYS A 225 17.39 18.22 7.79
CA LYS A 225 18.54 17.77 6.98
C LYS A 225 18.60 18.49 5.62
N TRP A 226 17.48 18.65 4.94
CA TRP A 226 17.47 19.33 3.65
C TRP A 226 17.50 20.85 3.80
N ALA A 227 16.85 21.38 4.84
CA ALA A 227 16.80 22.80 5.14
C ALA A 227 18.20 23.40 5.39
N TRP A 228 19.06 22.73 6.16
CA TRP A 228 20.38 23.27 6.46
C TRP A 228 21.29 23.35 5.23
N LEU A 229 21.17 22.39 4.31
CA LEU A 229 21.96 22.38 3.07
C LEU A 229 21.54 23.51 2.12
N GLN A 230 20.23 23.73 1.97
CA GLN A 230 19.69 24.85 1.20
C GLN A 230 20.07 26.20 1.81
N TYR A 231 19.95 26.31 3.14
CA TYR A 231 20.34 27.51 3.87
C TYR A 231 21.82 27.83 3.67
N LEU A 232 22.71 26.84 3.83
CA LEU A 232 24.15 27.03 3.64
C LEU A 232 24.49 27.53 2.22
N SER A 233 23.84 26.96 1.20
CA SER A 233 24.06 27.33 -0.20
C SER A 233 23.69 28.79 -0.47
N ILE A 234 22.54 29.24 0.02
CA ILE A 234 22.08 30.62 -0.16
C ILE A 234 22.91 31.57 0.72
N TYR A 235 23.24 31.17 1.94
CA TYR A 235 24.04 31.96 2.87
C TYR A 235 25.39 32.34 2.27
N LEU A 236 26.09 31.42 1.59
CA LEU A 236 27.39 31.70 0.96
C LEU A 236 27.30 32.81 -0.11
N ILE A 237 26.24 32.79 -0.93
CA ILE A 237 26.00 33.80 -1.98
C ILE A 237 25.77 35.16 -1.34
N PHE A 238 24.86 35.25 -0.37
CA PHE A 238 24.57 36.49 0.33
C PHE A 238 25.80 37.01 1.07
N TYR A 239 26.55 36.14 1.74
CA TYR A 239 27.78 36.51 2.43
C TYR A 239 28.80 37.14 1.46
N TRP A 240 29.01 36.54 0.28
CA TRP A 240 29.90 37.08 -0.74
C TRP A 240 29.43 38.45 -1.26
N ILE A 241 28.13 38.61 -1.57
CA ILE A 241 27.56 39.88 -2.02
C ILE A 241 27.75 40.97 -0.96
N PHE A 242 27.43 40.68 0.29
CA PHE A 242 27.56 41.64 1.38
C PHE A 242 29.02 42.03 1.64
N GLN A 243 29.96 41.08 1.55
CA GLN A 243 31.39 41.41 1.62
C GLN A 243 31.83 42.35 0.49
N ARG A 244 31.34 42.13 -0.74
CA ARG A 244 31.66 42.98 -1.89
C ARG A 244 31.11 44.40 -1.72
N ILE A 245 29.86 44.53 -1.27
CA ILE A 245 29.22 45.82 -0.96
C ILE A 245 29.96 46.54 0.15
N HIS A 246 30.33 45.83 1.22
CA HIS A 246 31.07 46.42 2.34
C HIS A 246 32.42 46.95 1.86
N ARG A 247 33.21 46.15 1.13
CA ARG A 247 34.49 46.60 0.58
C ARG A 247 34.32 47.86 -0.29
N PHE A 248 33.33 47.87 -1.17
CA PHE A 248 33.02 49.03 -2.02
C PHE A 248 32.63 50.29 -1.23
N LEU A 249 31.84 50.15 -0.17
CA LEU A 249 31.44 51.28 0.68
C LEU A 249 32.62 51.90 1.44
N PHE A 250 33.57 51.06 1.88
CA PHE A 250 34.78 51.52 2.56
C PHE A 250 35.81 52.11 1.59
N GLU A 251 35.98 51.53 0.40
CA GLU A 251 36.90 52.04 -0.64
C GLU A 251 36.44 53.39 -1.21
N ASN A 252 35.12 53.62 -1.33
CA ASN A 252 34.58 54.87 -1.87
C ASN A 252 34.29 55.94 -0.81
N HIS A 253 34.72 55.75 0.45
CA HIS A 253 34.55 56.71 1.56
C HIS A 253 33.12 57.27 1.70
N VAL A 254 32.09 56.45 1.44
CA VAL A 254 30.68 56.88 1.53
C VAL A 254 30.25 57.16 2.97
N PHE A 255 31.02 56.68 3.96
CA PHE A 255 30.86 57.01 5.36
C PHE A 255 31.98 57.95 5.82
N PHE A 256 31.61 59.13 6.33
CA PHE A 256 32.52 60.01 7.05
C PHE A 256 32.97 59.31 8.33
N THR A 257 34.23 58.89 8.38
CA THR A 257 34.88 58.55 9.64
C THR A 257 35.12 59.85 10.40
N THR A 258 34.18 60.25 11.25
CA THR A 258 34.47 61.29 12.23
C THR A 258 35.47 60.72 13.22
N CYS A 259 36.75 61.06 13.03
CA CYS A 259 37.78 60.83 14.03
C CYS A 259 37.33 61.52 15.32
N CYS A 260 36.88 60.76 16.30
CA CYS A 260 36.77 61.24 17.67
C CYS A 260 38.18 61.52 18.17
N VAL A 261 38.61 62.78 18.03
CA VAL A 261 39.76 63.30 18.76
C VAL A 261 39.41 63.21 20.24
N LYS A 262 40.02 62.25 20.94
CA LYS A 262 40.01 62.23 22.40
C LYS A 262 40.67 63.52 22.87
N LYS A 263 39.90 64.33 23.58
CA LYS A 263 40.37 65.49 24.33
C LYS A 263 41.00 65.04 25.63
#